data_AF-A0A8T0INC7-F1
#
_entry.id   AF-A0A8T0INC7-F1
#
_cell.length_a   1.000
_cell.length_b   1.000
_cell.length_c   1.000
_cell.angle_alpha   90.00
_cell.angle_beta   90.00
_cell.angle_gamma   90.00
#
_symmetry.space_group_name_H-M   'P 1'
#
loop_
_entity.id
_entity.type
_entity.pdbx_description
1 polymer ?
#
loop_
_entity_poly.entity_id
_entity_poly.type
_entity_poly.pdbx_seq_one_letter_code
_entity_poly.pdbx_strand_id
1 'polypeptide(L)'
;MFAILLEHYAGKWPFWLSPRQCIVCPVSEKFTQYAIEVRDAINAAGYYCEADVSDRKLQKKIREAQLAQFNYILVVGEDETTKKQVSLYLFSADFFYFIMIYKII
;
A
#
# COMPACT_ATOMS: atom_id res chain seq x y z
N MET A 1 5.78 -4.98 -28.05
CA MET A 1 4.47 -4.58 -27.51
C MET A 1 4.57 -3.91 -26.15
N PHE A 2 5.29 -4.47 -25.16
CA PHE A 2 5.51 -3.82 -23.85
C PHE A 2 6.20 -2.44 -23.90
N ALA A 3 7.07 -2.22 -24.89
CA ALA A 3 7.79 -0.95 -25.06
C ALA A 3 6.88 0.28 -25.27
N ILE A 4 5.76 0.12 -25.98
CA ILE A 4 4.79 1.21 -26.24
C ILE A 4 4.05 1.60 -24.96
N LEU A 5 3.71 0.62 -24.11
CA LEU A 5 3.08 0.90 -22.81
C LEU A 5 4.07 1.62 -21.87
N LEU A 6 5.35 1.24 -21.91
CA LEU A 6 6.41 1.88 -21.12
C LEU A 6 6.58 3.37 -21.47
N GLU A 7 6.59 3.71 -22.76
CA GLU A 7 6.67 5.09 -23.25
C GLU A 7 5.40 5.89 -22.95
N HIS A 8 4.23 5.28 -23.13
CA HIS A 8 2.94 5.96 -22.93
C HIS A 8 2.66 6.31 -21.46
N TYR A 9 3.01 5.41 -20.53
CA TYR A 9 2.77 5.64 -19.10
C TYR A 9 3.94 6.33 -18.39
N ALA A 10 5.06 6.59 -19.08
CA ALA A 10 6.24 7.26 -18.53
C ALA A 10 6.70 6.70 -17.17
N GLY A 11 6.53 5.38 -16.97
CA GLY A 11 6.84 4.68 -15.72
C GLY A 11 5.77 4.74 -14.62
N LYS A 12 4.69 5.51 -14.78
CA LYS A 12 3.53 5.53 -13.87
C LYS A 12 2.48 4.53 -14.32
N TRP A 13 2.69 3.27 -13.95
CA TRP A 13 1.80 2.18 -14.31
C TRP A 13 0.41 2.35 -13.67
N PRO A 14 -0.67 2.11 -14.43
CA PRO A 14 -1.99 2.02 -13.83
C PRO A 14 -2.05 0.85 -12.85
N PHE A 15 -2.92 0.95 -11.84
CA PHE A 15 -2.95 0.03 -10.70
C PHE A 15 -2.97 -1.45 -11.09
N TRP A 16 -3.83 -1.84 -12.04
CA TRP A 16 -3.98 -3.22 -12.49
C TRP A 16 -2.76 -3.79 -13.23
N LEU A 17 -1.86 -2.95 -13.73
CA LEU A 17 -0.68 -3.36 -14.49
C LEU A 17 0.63 -3.18 -13.71
N SER A 18 0.57 -2.49 -12.56
CA SER A 18 1.76 -2.24 -11.76
C SER A 18 2.25 -3.52 -11.10
N PRO A 19 3.56 -3.84 -11.19
CA PRO A 19 4.14 -4.96 -10.47
C PRO A 19 4.18 -4.72 -8.95
N ARG A 20 4.07 -3.46 -8.50
CA ARG A 20 4.09 -3.06 -7.08
C ARG A 20 2.83 -2.25 -6.77
N GLN A 21 1.74 -2.96 -6.52
CA GLN A 21 0.42 -2.36 -6.35
C GLN A 21 0.27 -1.69 -4.99
N CYS A 22 0.48 -2.43 -3.90
CA CYS A 22 0.28 -1.93 -2.53
C CYS A 22 1.41 -2.32 -1.58
N ILE A 23 1.67 -1.49 -0.56
CA ILE A 23 2.55 -1.84 0.56
C ILE A 23 1.96 -1.38 1.89
N VAL A 24 2.03 -2.21 2.93
CA VAL A 24 1.58 -1.93 4.30
C VAL A 24 2.76 -1.58 5.20
N CYS A 25 2.67 -0.44 5.87
CA CYS A 25 3.71 0.14 6.73
C CYS A 25 3.15 0.30 8.16
N PRO A 26 3.44 -0.63 9.08
CA PRO A 26 3.11 -0.46 10.50
C PRO A 26 3.91 0.67 11.13
N VAL A 27 3.25 1.46 11.99
CA VAL A 27 3.83 2.56 12.78
C VAL A 27 4.82 2.04 13.83
N SER A 28 4.59 0.84 14.35
CA SER A 28 5.41 0.18 15.37
C SER A 28 5.34 -1.35 15.21
N GLU A 29 6.33 -2.07 15.74
CA GLU A 29 6.36 -3.54 15.72
C GLU A 29 5.12 -4.18 16.38
N LYS A 30 4.48 -3.48 17.32
CA LYS A 30 3.23 -3.93 17.95
C LYS A 30 2.12 -4.21 16.93
N PHE A 31 2.13 -3.52 15.79
CA PHE A 31 1.11 -3.64 14.75
C PHE A 31 1.58 -4.48 13.55
N THR A 32 2.74 -5.11 13.64
CA THR A 32 3.30 -5.97 12.59
C THR A 32 2.37 -7.13 12.25
N GLN A 33 1.77 -7.77 13.26
CA GLN A 33 0.87 -8.89 13.04
C GLN A 33 -0.36 -8.47 12.21
N TYR A 34 -0.99 -7.35 12.58
CA TYR A 34 -2.13 -6.82 11.83
C TYR A 34 -1.73 -6.35 10.42
N ALA A 35 -0.53 -5.79 10.24
CA ALA A 35 -0.03 -5.43 8.91
C ALA A 35 0.12 -6.65 7.99
N ILE A 36 0.53 -7.80 8.54
CA ILE A 36 0.61 -9.08 7.82
C ILE A 36 -0.80 -9.59 7.47
N GLU A 37 -1.75 -9.51 8.39
CA GLU A 37 -3.15 -9.90 8.14
C GLU A 37 -3.78 -9.06 7.01
N VAL A 38 -3.57 -7.75 7.03
CA VAL A 38 -4.04 -6.84 5.97
C VAL A 38 -3.41 -7.21 4.62
N ARG A 39 -2.10 -7.46 4.60
CA ARG A 39 -1.38 -7.91 3.40
C ARG A 39 -2.01 -9.19 2.86
N ASP A 40 -2.25 -10.17 3.72
CA ASP A 40 -2.79 -11.47 3.32
C ASP A 40 -4.22 -11.38 2.82
N ALA A 41 -5.06 -10.54 3.41
CA ALA A 41 -6.41 -10.26 2.91
C ALA A 41 -6.37 -9.64 1.49
N ILE A 42 -5.48 -8.68 1.25
CA ILE A 42 -5.32 -8.04 -0.07
C ILE A 42 -4.77 -9.03 -1.11
N ASN A 43 -3.81 -9.87 -0.71
CA ASN A 43 -3.26 -10.93 -1.56
C ASN A 43 -4.31 -12.00 -1.89
N ALA A 44 -5.15 -12.38 -0.92
CA ALA A 44 -6.26 -13.31 -1.13
C ALA A 44 -7.33 -12.73 -2.08
N ALA A 45 -7.50 -11.41 -2.10
CA ALA A 45 -8.37 -10.72 -3.06
C ALA A 45 -7.78 -10.64 -4.49
N GLY A 46 -6.56 -11.15 -4.71
CA GLY A 46 -5.92 -11.22 -6.02
C GLY A 46 -5.09 -9.98 -6.39
N TYR A 47 -4.83 -9.07 -5.45
CA TYR A 47 -3.94 -7.93 -5.62
C TYR A 47 -2.58 -8.20 -4.99
N TYR A 48 -1.51 -7.59 -5.51
CA TYR A 48 -0.17 -7.72 -4.98
C TYR A 48 0.07 -6.72 -3.84
N CYS A 49 0.28 -7.23 -2.63
CA CYS A 49 0.58 -6.43 -1.46
C CYS A 49 1.80 -6.95 -0.69
N GLU A 50 2.69 -6.03 -0.33
CA GLU A 50 3.83 -6.27 0.55
C GLU A 50 3.60 -5.64 1.93
N ALA A 51 4.31 -6.11 2.97
CA ALA A 51 4.30 -5.49 4.30
C ALA A 51 5.73 -5.17 4.74
N ASP A 52 6.02 -3.89 5.03
CA ASP A 52 7.30 -3.45 5.56
C ASP A 52 7.34 -3.50 7.09
N VAL A 53 7.68 -4.69 7.60
CA VAL A 53 7.78 -4.99 9.03
C VAL A 53 9.11 -4.56 9.65
N SER A 54 9.95 -3.80 8.93
CA SER A 54 11.24 -3.34 9.44
C SER A 54 11.08 -2.41 10.66
N ASP A 55 12.04 -2.42 11.60
CA ASP A 55 12.10 -1.47 12.72
C ASP A 55 12.65 -0.08 12.32
N ARG A 56 12.16 0.44 11.19
CA ARG A 56 12.53 1.77 10.67
C ARG A 56 11.42 2.78 10.98
N LYS A 57 11.80 4.05 11.16
CA LYS A 57 10.81 5.13 11.31
C LYS A 57 9.83 5.15 10.14
N LEU A 58 8.54 5.36 10.43
CA LEU A 58 7.46 5.36 9.42
C LEU A 58 7.77 6.27 8.22
N GLN A 59 8.26 7.49 8.44
CA GLN A 59 8.62 8.41 7.35
C GLN A 59 9.66 7.82 6.38
N LYS A 60 10.60 7.03 6.90
CA LYS A 60 11.61 6.35 6.08
C LYS A 60 10.95 5.24 5.25
N LYS A 61 10.04 4.45 5.83
CA LYS A 61 9.26 3.42 5.13
C LYS A 61 8.43 4.02 3.99
N ILE A 62 7.69 5.10 4.28
CA ILE A 62 6.87 5.81 3.28
C ILE A 62 7.75 6.32 2.14
N ARG A 63 8.90 6.93 2.46
CA ARG A 63 9.82 7.44 1.42
C ARG A 63 10.41 6.32 0.57
N GLU A 64 10.79 5.19 1.17
CA GLU A 64 11.28 4.02 0.43
C GLU A 64 10.19 3.42 -0.46
N ALA A 65 8.95 3.33 0.02
CA ALA A 65 7.81 2.90 -0.76
C ALA A 65 7.51 3.83 -1.95
N GLN A 66 7.62 5.15 -1.75
CA GLN A 66 7.48 6.14 -2.82
C GLN A 66 8.61 6.01 -3.86
N LEU A 67 9.85 5.82 -3.41
CA LEU A 67 11.00 5.59 -4.30
C LEU A 67 10.85 4.30 -5.10
N ALA A 68 10.29 3.25 -4.48
CA ALA A 68 9.97 1.99 -5.13
C ALA A 68 8.72 2.05 -6.03
N GLN A 69 8.09 3.22 -6.16
CA GLN A 69 6.92 3.46 -7.02
C GLN A 69 5.72 2.57 -6.70
N PHE A 70 5.46 2.32 -5.42
CA PHE A 70 4.18 1.69 -5.03
C PHE A 70 3.02 2.63 -5.33
N ASN A 71 1.94 2.10 -5.89
CA ASN A 71 0.76 2.90 -6.21
C ASN A 71 0.00 3.34 -4.95
N TYR A 72 -0.11 2.42 -3.98
CA TYR A 72 -0.74 2.69 -2.69
C TYR A 72 0.18 2.31 -1.53
N ILE A 73 0.26 3.21 -0.55
CA ILE A 73 0.98 2.99 0.71
C ILE A 73 -0.06 3.01 1.82
N LEU A 74 -0.21 1.86 2.46
CA LEU A 74 -1.13 1.61 3.56
C LEU A 74 -0.38 1.78 4.87
N VAL A 75 -0.94 2.49 5.84
CA VAL A 75 -0.33 2.71 7.16
C VAL A 75 -1.25 2.17 8.23
N VAL A 76 -0.66 1.45 9.19
CA VAL A 76 -1.36 0.83 10.30
C VAL A 76 -0.76 1.30 11.62
N GLY A 77 -1.59 1.91 12.47
CA GLY A 77 -1.28 2.27 13.84
C GLY A 77 -2.27 1.71 14.86
N GLU A 78 -2.30 2.35 16.03
CA GLU A 78 -3.13 1.97 17.18
C GLU A 78 -4.63 2.19 16.91
N ASP A 79 -4.97 3.35 16.36
CA ASP A 79 -6.33 3.70 15.97
C ASP A 79 -6.89 2.74 14.91
N GLU A 80 -6.06 2.40 13.93
CA GLU A 80 -6.39 1.49 12.83
C GLU A 80 -6.61 0.06 13.32
N THR A 81 -5.76 -0.43 14.22
CA THR A 81 -5.89 -1.78 14.77
C THR A 81 -7.17 -1.90 15.60
N THR A 82 -7.49 -0.87 16.39
CA THR A 82 -8.70 -0.84 17.23
C THR A 82 -9.97 -0.79 16.39
N LYS A 83 -9.96 -0.04 15.28
CA LYS A 83 -11.13 0.14 14.40
C LYS A 83 -11.19 -0.89 13.26
N LYS A 84 -10.20 -1.78 13.15
CA LYS A 84 -9.95 -2.65 11.99
C LYS A 84 -10.00 -1.87 10.66
N GLN A 85 -9.29 -0.74 10.62
CA GLN A 85 -9.19 0.15 9.48
C GLN A 85 -7.73 0.24 9.02
N VAL A 86 -7.48 0.91 7.89
CA VAL A 86 -6.12 1.17 7.38
C VAL A 86 -6.10 2.57 6.76
N SER A 87 -5.06 3.35 7.08
CA SER A 87 -4.88 4.69 6.54
C SER A 87 -4.17 4.63 5.18
N LEU A 88 -4.69 5.33 4.17
CA LEU A 88 -4.18 5.31 2.79
C LEU A 88 -3.38 6.56 2.44
N TYR A 89 -2.20 6.35 1.86
CA TYR A 89 -1.36 7.38 1.26
C TYR A 89 -1.22 7.09 -0.24
N LEU A 90 -1.74 7.98 -1.11
CA LEU A 90 -1.65 7.86 -2.57
C LEU A 90 -0.33 8.41 -3.11
N PHE A 91 0.21 7.75 -4.14
CA PHE A 91 1.35 8.22 -4.92
C PHE A 91 0.95 9.08 -6.15
N SER A 92 -0.31 9.03 -6.61
CA SER A 92 -0.81 9.83 -7.74
C SER A 92 -2.02 10.67 -7.34
N ALA A 93 -2.08 11.92 -7.80
CA ALA A 93 -3.00 12.97 -7.37
C ALA A 93 -4.46 12.82 -7.88
N ASP A 94 -4.95 11.61 -8.10
CA ASP A 94 -6.30 11.38 -8.64
C ASP A 94 -7.21 10.66 -7.65
N PHE A 95 -8.13 11.49 -7.14
CA PHE A 95 -9.40 11.26 -6.48
C PHE A 95 -9.47 10.65 -5.06
N PHE A 96 -9.82 11.56 -4.16
CA PHE A 96 -10.19 11.55 -2.74
C PHE A 96 -11.25 10.52 -2.27
N TYR A 97 -11.51 9.43 -2.99
CA TYR A 97 -12.57 8.47 -2.67
C TYR A 97 -12.03 7.04 -2.51
N PHE A 98 -11.18 6.82 -1.51
CA PHE A 98 -10.94 5.45 -1.00
C PHE A 98 -10.84 5.41 0.52
N ILE A 99 -11.58 6.29 1.20
CA ILE A 99 -11.94 6.13 2.62
C ILE A 99 -12.81 4.87 2.85
N MET A 100 -12.99 4.01 1.85
CA MET A 100 -13.98 2.93 1.83
C MET A 100 -13.38 1.54 1.52
N ILE A 101 -12.29 1.13 2.18
CA ILE A 101 -12.17 -0.29 2.62
C ILE A 101 -12.88 -0.41 3.99
N TYR A 102 -14.07 0.19 4.11
CA TYR A 102 -14.85 0.24 5.36
C TYR A 102 -15.64 -1.05 5.64
N LYS A 103 -15.40 -2.08 4.85
CA LYS A 103 -15.87 -3.43 5.06
C LYS A 103 -14.79 -4.29 4.46
N ILE A 104 -13.81 -4.62 5.30
CA ILE A 104 -13.09 -5.89 5.24
C ILE A 104 -13.86 -6.84 4.32
N ILE A 105 -13.32 -7.06 3.13
CA ILE A 105 -13.43 -8.41 2.59
C ILE A 105 -12.81 -9.32 3.65
#